data_AF-A0A1G3TKS2-F1
#
_entry.id   AF-A0A1G3TKS2-F1
#
_cell.length_a   1.000
_cell.length_b   1.000
_cell.length_c   1.000
_cell.angle_alpha   90.00
_cell.angle_beta   90.00
_cell.angle_gamma   90.00
#
_symmetry.space_group_name_H-M   'P 1'
#
loop_
_entity.id
_entity.type
_entity.pdbx_description
1 polymer ?
#
loop_
_entity_poly.entity_id
_entity_poly.type
_entity_poly.pdbx_seq_one_letter_code
_entity_poly.pdbx_strand_id
1 'polypeptide(L)'
;MKQYNLSILLILILLTISVSSYFFYLDIIYKDKLVKNDVESLYDLKRIAGKPIVVFANEQEIEEKAFDYNQIIQELNIDAIAEPQKETIIIRGEIHNTFSYILLKRLLDIIKNDEVNLISTCVGMDCTDNDYGFLIEIKPYLLKLK
;
A
#
# COMPACT_ATOMS: atom_id res chain seq x y z
N MET A 1 -43.67 -26.51 48.11
CA MET A 1 -43.12 -25.70 46.99
C MET A 1 -43.83 -24.36 47.00
N LYS A 2 -43.13 -23.26 47.30
CA LYS A 2 -43.73 -21.92 47.40
C LYS A 2 -44.24 -21.51 46.01
N GLN A 3 -45.54 -21.26 45.88
CA GLN A 3 -46.15 -20.66 44.70
C GLN A 3 -45.60 -19.23 44.55
N TYR A 4 -44.44 -19.10 43.91
CA TYR A 4 -44.00 -17.82 43.42
C TYR A 4 -45.04 -17.35 42.40
N ASN A 5 -45.66 -16.22 42.72
CA ASN A 5 -46.81 -15.67 42.01
C ASN A 5 -46.42 -15.47 40.54
N LEU A 6 -47.05 -16.24 39.63
CA LEU A 6 -46.77 -16.24 38.19
C LEU A 6 -46.73 -14.82 37.60
N SER A 7 -47.55 -13.93 38.15
CA SER A 7 -47.64 -12.51 37.81
C SER A 7 -46.34 -11.74 38.09
N ILE A 8 -45.64 -12.03 39.19
CA ILE A 8 -44.38 -11.36 39.54
C ILE A 8 -43.28 -11.77 38.54
N LEU A 9 -43.25 -13.06 38.17
CA LEU A 9 -42.32 -13.56 37.17
C LEU A 9 -42.56 -12.89 35.80
N LEU A 10 -43.82 -12.73 35.40
CA LEU A 10 -44.20 -12.07 34.15
C LEU A 10 -43.75 -10.60 34.11
N ILE A 11 -43.93 -9.87 35.21
CA ILE A 11 -43.49 -8.47 35.33
C ILE A 11 -41.97 -8.36 35.22
N LEU A 12 -41.24 -9.29 35.84
CA LEU A 12 -39.77 -9.35 35.78
C LEU A 12 -39.27 -9.62 34.36
N ILE A 13 -39.93 -10.52 33.63
CA ILE A 13 -39.64 -10.82 32.22
C ILE A 13 -39.91 -9.58 31.33
N LEU A 14 -41.03 -8.89 31.55
CA LEU A 14 -41.35 -7.67 30.79
C LEU A 14 -40.34 -6.55 31.05
N LEU A 15 -39.92 -6.36 32.30
CA LEU A 15 -38.89 -5.38 32.65
C LEU A 15 -37.55 -5.71 32.01
N THR A 16 -37.13 -6.98 32.04
CA THR A 16 -35.86 -7.39 31.40
C THR A 16 -35.89 -7.18 29.89
N ILE A 17 -36.99 -7.55 29.22
CA ILE A 17 -37.13 -7.29 27.77
C ILE A 17 -37.08 -5.79 27.48
N SER A 18 -37.79 -4.97 28.26
CA SER A 18 -37.80 -3.52 28.08
C SER A 18 -36.40 -2.91 28.24
N VAL A 19 -35.66 -3.29 29.28
CA VAL A 19 -34.30 -2.80 29.53
C VAL A 19 -33.35 -3.25 28.42
N SER A 20 -33.42 -4.52 28.00
CA SER A 20 -32.59 -5.03 26.89
C SER A 20 -32.90 -4.33 25.57
N SER A 21 -34.17 -4.07 25.26
CA SER A 21 -34.56 -3.33 24.05
C SER A 21 -34.08 -1.88 24.07
N TYR A 22 -34.08 -1.23 25.24
CA TYR A 22 -33.56 0.12 25.40
C TYR A 22 -32.05 0.19 25.17
N PHE A 23 -31.28 -0.74 25.76
CA PHE A 23 -29.83 -0.82 25.51
C PHE A 23 -29.51 -1.15 24.05
N PHE A 24 -30.26 -2.05 23.43
CA PHE A 24 -30.10 -2.37 22.00
C PHE A 24 -30.38 -1.17 21.09
N TYR A 25 -31.42 -0.39 21.40
CA TYR A 25 -31.75 0.83 20.67
C TYR A 25 -30.69 1.92 20.83
N LEU A 26 -30.15 2.10 22.05
CA LEU A 26 -29.03 3.00 22.28
C LEU A 26 -27.79 2.55 21.49
N ASP A 27 -27.46 1.27 21.49
CA ASP A 27 -26.28 0.75 20.80
C ASP A 27 -26.35 1.01 19.29
N ILE A 28 -27.53 0.84 18.67
CA ILE A 28 -27.75 1.21 17.26
C ILE A 28 -27.54 2.70 17.03
N ILE A 29 -28.14 3.57 17.84
CA ILE A 29 -28.03 5.03 17.67
C ILE A 29 -26.60 5.52 17.87
N TYR A 30 -25.90 5.02 18.90
CA TYR A 30 -24.53 5.42 19.18
C TYR A 30 -23.56 4.89 18.13
N LYS A 31 -23.78 3.66 17.62
CA LYS A 31 -22.99 3.09 16.53
C LYS A 31 -23.19 3.87 15.22
N ASP A 32 -24.42 4.24 14.87
CA ASP A 32 -24.69 5.09 13.70
C ASP A 32 -24.03 6.47 13.83
N LYS A 33 -24.05 7.05 15.03
CA LYS A 33 -23.43 8.36 15.29
C LYS A 33 -21.90 8.31 15.21
N LEU A 34 -21.28 7.22 15.69
CA LEU A 34 -19.85 6.97 15.54
C LEU A 34 -19.46 6.80 14.07
N VAL A 35 -20.18 5.97 13.32
CA VAL A 35 -19.95 5.76 11.88
C VAL A 35 -20.10 7.06 11.10
N LYS A 36 -21.10 7.89 11.43
CA LYS A 36 -21.27 9.19 10.78
C LYS A 36 -20.09 10.13 11.03
N ASN A 37 -19.60 10.21 12.27
CA ASN A 37 -18.43 11.03 12.60
C ASN A 37 -17.16 10.53 11.92
N ASP A 38 -16.96 9.21 11.83
CA ASP A 38 -15.82 8.62 11.15
C ASP A 38 -15.85 8.94 9.65
N VAL A 39 -17.01 8.82 9.01
CA VAL A 39 -17.20 9.16 7.59
C VAL A 39 -17.00 10.67 7.35
N GLU A 40 -17.53 11.53 8.22
CA GLU A 40 -17.30 12.98 8.12
C GLU A 40 -15.81 13.32 8.30
N SER A 41 -15.10 12.68 9.23
CA SER A 41 -13.67 12.89 9.44
C SER A 41 -12.83 12.46 8.22
N LEU A 42 -13.17 11.32 7.59
CA LEU A 42 -12.50 10.85 6.37
C LEU A 42 -12.80 11.75 5.18
N TYR A 43 -14.03 12.26 5.10
CA TYR A 43 -14.44 13.20 4.06
C TYR A 43 -13.73 14.54 4.21
N ASP A 44 -13.60 15.06 5.43
CA ASP A 44 -12.86 16.28 5.73
C ASP A 44 -11.36 16.10 5.53
N LEU A 45 -10.77 14.95 5.90
CA LEU A 45 -9.39 14.61 5.57
C LEU A 45 -9.17 14.62 4.05
N LYS A 46 -10.09 14.04 3.28
CA LYS A 46 -10.05 14.06 1.81
C LYS A 46 -10.25 15.47 1.23
N ARG A 47 -11.01 16.33 1.91
CA ARG A 47 -11.26 17.71 1.49
C ARG A 47 -10.08 18.63 1.81
N ILE A 48 -9.46 18.45 2.97
CA ILE A 48 -8.32 19.23 3.48
C ILE A 48 -7.03 18.83 2.75
N ALA A 49 -6.83 17.54 2.48
CA ALA A 49 -5.64 17.03 1.80
C ALA A 49 -5.59 17.31 0.28
N GLY A 50 -6.69 17.81 -0.31
CA GLY A 50 -6.80 17.96 -1.76
C GLY A 50 -6.86 16.62 -2.50
N LYS A 51 -7.06 16.68 -3.83
CA LYS A 51 -6.94 15.47 -4.68
C LYS A 51 -5.44 15.16 -4.82
N PRO A 52 -4.99 13.91 -4.62
CA PRO A 52 -3.60 13.55 -4.86
C PRO A 52 -3.25 13.83 -6.33
N ILE A 53 -2.16 14.56 -6.54
CA ILE A 53 -1.63 14.87 -7.86
C ILE A 53 -0.39 14.02 -8.05
N VAL A 54 -0.32 13.32 -9.18
CA VAL A 54 0.88 12.62 -9.61
C VAL A 54 1.88 13.67 -10.11
N VAL A 55 3.02 13.78 -9.44
CA VAL A 55 4.12 14.67 -9.84
C VAL A 55 5.37 13.82 -10.00
N PHE A 56 6.13 14.03 -11.08
CA PHE A 56 7.41 13.35 -11.25
C PHE A 56 8.39 13.74 -10.15
N ALA A 57 9.23 12.78 -9.76
CA ALA A 57 10.26 13.00 -8.76
C ALA A 57 11.25 14.09 -9.24
N ASN A 58 11.68 14.95 -8.32
CA ASN A 58 12.79 15.87 -8.55
C ASN A 58 14.15 15.13 -8.45
N GLU A 59 15.25 15.81 -8.76
CA GLU A 59 16.60 15.20 -8.76
C GLU A 59 16.97 14.55 -7.41
N GLN A 60 16.64 15.19 -6.29
CA GLN A 60 16.93 14.65 -4.96
C GLN A 60 16.08 13.40 -4.65
N GLU A 61 14.80 13.43 -5.01
CA GLU A 61 13.87 12.30 -4.85
C GLU A 61 14.29 11.11 -5.74
N ILE A 62 14.87 11.37 -6.92
CA ILE A 62 15.43 10.34 -7.80
C ILE A 62 16.69 9.70 -7.18
N GLU A 63 17.58 10.50 -6.58
CA GLU A 63 18.78 9.98 -5.91
C GLU A 63 18.42 9.09 -4.71
N GLU A 64 17.46 9.52 -3.89
CA GLU A 64 16.97 8.74 -2.75
C GLU A 64 16.35 7.42 -3.22
N LYS A 65 15.50 7.47 -4.24
CA LYS A 65 14.87 6.27 -4.80
C LYS A 65 15.89 5.31 -5.45
N ALA A 66 16.93 5.83 -6.10
CA ALA A 66 18.01 5.01 -6.63
C ALA A 66 18.83 4.34 -5.52
N PHE A 67 19.03 5.03 -4.40
CA PHE A 67 19.65 4.45 -3.21
C PHE A 67 18.80 3.30 -2.64
N ASP A 68 17.49 3.49 -2.51
CA ASP A 68 16.57 2.43 -2.06
C ASP A 68 16.62 1.20 -2.97
N TYR A 69 16.62 1.40 -4.30
CA TYR A 69 16.76 0.29 -5.24
C TYR A 69 18.10 -0.43 -5.10
N ASN A 70 19.20 0.27 -4.85
CA ASN A 70 20.49 -0.37 -4.59
C ASN A 70 20.49 -1.19 -3.30
N GLN A 71 19.77 -0.76 -2.25
CA GLN A 71 19.58 -1.58 -1.05
C GLN A 71 18.79 -2.86 -1.36
N ILE A 72 17.68 -2.75 -2.08
CA ILE A 72 16.86 -3.90 -2.50
C ILE A 72 17.68 -4.88 -3.35
N ILE A 73 18.48 -4.37 -4.29
CA ILE A 73 19.37 -5.17 -5.14
C ILE A 73 20.39 -5.95 -4.30
N GLN A 74 20.99 -5.30 -3.31
CA GLN A 74 21.93 -5.94 -2.37
C GLN A 74 21.24 -6.99 -1.51
N GLU A 75 20.05 -6.71 -0.97
CA GLU A 75 19.27 -7.66 -0.18
C GLU A 75 18.87 -8.91 -0.97
N LEU A 76 18.50 -8.72 -2.25
CA LEU A 76 18.17 -9.81 -3.16
C LEU A 76 19.40 -10.52 -3.71
N ASN A 77 20.61 -10.01 -3.44
CA ASN A 77 21.89 -10.51 -3.96
C ASN A 77 21.88 -10.61 -5.49
N ILE A 78 21.39 -9.57 -6.14
CA ILE A 78 21.37 -9.42 -7.60
C ILE A 78 22.66 -8.70 -8.03
N ASP A 79 23.29 -9.22 -9.08
CA ASP A 79 24.42 -8.55 -9.72
C ASP A 79 23.90 -7.42 -10.61
N ALA A 80 23.58 -6.29 -9.98
CA ALA A 80 23.02 -5.11 -10.63
C ALA A 80 23.37 -3.83 -9.88
N ILE A 81 23.16 -2.71 -10.55
CA ILE A 81 23.30 -1.37 -9.99
C ILE A 81 22.18 -0.47 -10.50
N ALA A 82 21.60 0.33 -9.60
CA ALA A 82 20.65 1.37 -9.93
C ALA A 82 21.36 2.72 -9.98
N GLU A 83 21.37 3.36 -11.14
CA GLU A 83 22.03 4.64 -11.39
C GLU A 83 20.99 5.75 -11.60
N PRO A 84 21.04 6.84 -10.81
CA PRO A 84 20.18 7.99 -11.04
C PRO A 84 20.62 8.74 -12.31
N GLN A 85 19.64 9.11 -13.13
CA GLN A 85 19.77 10.04 -14.25
C GLN A 85 18.91 11.27 -13.96
N LYS A 86 19.01 12.33 -14.78
CA LYS A 86 18.31 13.62 -14.54
C LYS A 86 16.81 13.48 -14.27
N GLU A 87 16.12 12.55 -14.93
CA GLU A 87 14.67 12.35 -14.79
C GLU A 87 14.27 10.89 -14.58
N THR A 88 15.23 9.96 -14.62
CA THR A 88 14.99 8.53 -14.67
C THR A 88 15.99 7.80 -13.80
N ILE A 89 15.73 6.53 -13.51
CA ILE A 89 16.68 5.62 -12.88
C ILE A 89 16.93 4.51 -13.88
N ILE A 90 18.20 4.21 -14.14
CA ILE A 90 18.59 3.08 -14.99
C ILE A 90 19.15 2.00 -14.08
N ILE A 91 18.52 0.83 -14.08
CA ILE A 91 19.01 -0.36 -13.39
C ILE A 91 19.66 -1.27 -14.43
N ARG A 92 20.96 -1.53 -14.27
CA ARG A 92 21.73 -2.42 -15.15
C ARG A 92 22.22 -3.62 -14.35
N GLY A 93 22.15 -4.82 -14.93
CA GLY A 93 22.64 -6.01 -14.27
C GLY A 93 22.94 -7.17 -15.21
N GLU A 94 23.58 -8.19 -14.66
CA GLU A 94 24.04 -9.37 -15.37
C GLU A 94 23.18 -10.59 -15.07
N ILE A 95 23.01 -11.47 -16.07
CA ILE A 95 22.25 -12.72 -15.92
C ILE A 95 23.18 -13.90 -16.14
N HIS A 96 23.67 -14.44 -15.03
CA HIS A 96 24.63 -15.55 -15.02
C HIS A 96 23.96 -16.92 -15.20
N ASN A 97 22.74 -17.08 -14.71
CA ASN A 97 22.03 -18.36 -14.70
C ASN A 97 20.51 -18.19 -14.51
N THR A 98 19.79 -19.31 -14.45
CA THR A 98 18.35 -19.34 -14.20
C THR A 98 17.95 -18.69 -12.88
N PHE A 99 18.81 -18.75 -11.85
CA PHE A 99 18.55 -18.10 -10.57
C PHE A 99 18.61 -16.57 -10.69
N SER A 100 19.58 -16.01 -11.42
CA SER A 100 19.63 -14.57 -11.74
C SER A 100 18.33 -14.10 -12.41
N TYR A 101 17.79 -14.91 -13.33
CA TYR A 101 16.51 -14.60 -13.99
C TYR A 101 15.31 -14.64 -13.03
N ILE A 102 15.30 -15.55 -12.04
CA ILE A 102 14.26 -15.57 -10.98
C ILE A 102 14.37 -14.32 -10.11
N LEU A 103 15.57 -13.90 -9.75
CA LEU A 103 15.78 -12.69 -8.95
C LEU A 103 15.38 -11.42 -9.72
N LEU A 104 15.69 -11.35 -11.02
CA LEU A 104 15.22 -10.29 -11.90
C LEU A 104 13.68 -10.19 -11.91
N LYS A 105 12.97 -11.33 -11.97
CA LYS A 105 11.50 -11.33 -11.87
C LYS A 105 11.01 -10.75 -10.55
N ARG A 106 11.66 -11.07 -9.43
CA ARG A 106 11.33 -10.49 -8.12
C ARG A 106 11.56 -8.99 -8.10
N LEU A 107 12.67 -8.52 -8.66
CA LEU A 107 12.96 -7.10 -8.78
C LEU A 107 11.90 -6.38 -9.63
N LEU A 108 11.49 -6.96 -10.76
CA LEU A 108 10.42 -6.43 -11.59
C LEU A 108 9.06 -6.40 -10.87
N ASP A 109 8.76 -7.40 -10.05
CA ASP A 109 7.54 -7.41 -9.23
C ASP A 109 7.55 -6.28 -8.19
N ILE A 110 8.70 -5.96 -7.60
CA ILE A 110 8.85 -4.81 -6.69
C ILE A 110 8.62 -3.51 -7.44
N ILE A 111 9.33 -3.30 -8.56
CA ILE A 111 9.22 -2.10 -9.40
C ILE A 111 7.77 -1.88 -9.86
N LYS A 112 7.07 -2.94 -10.26
CA LYS A 112 5.68 -2.86 -10.73
C LYS A 112 4.69 -2.41 -9.66
N ASN A 113 4.99 -2.68 -8.39
CA ASN A 113 4.14 -2.28 -7.26
C ASN A 113 4.58 -0.96 -6.63
N ASP A 114 5.59 -0.30 -7.21
CA ASP A 114 6.13 0.95 -6.73
C ASP A 114 5.58 2.16 -7.52
N GLU A 115 5.78 3.36 -7.00
CA GLU A 115 5.33 4.63 -7.59
C GLU A 115 6.26 5.06 -8.74
N VAL A 116 6.39 4.22 -9.76
CA VAL A 116 7.28 4.44 -10.89
C VAL A 116 6.60 4.12 -12.21
N ASN A 117 7.00 4.83 -13.26
CA ASN A 117 6.58 4.51 -14.62
C ASN A 117 7.71 3.76 -15.33
N LEU A 118 7.42 2.56 -15.82
CA LEU A 118 8.39 1.76 -16.59
C LEU A 118 8.51 2.35 -17.99
N ILE A 119 9.68 2.91 -18.32
CA ILE A 119 9.96 3.50 -19.63
C ILE A 119 10.39 2.43 -20.61
N SER A 120 11.41 1.66 -20.23
CA SER A 120 12.00 0.65 -21.10
C SER A 120 12.52 -0.54 -20.30
N THR A 121 12.52 -1.70 -20.94
CA THR A 121 13.04 -2.96 -20.39
C THR A 121 13.74 -3.73 -21.50
N CYS A 122 15.00 -4.07 -21.29
CA CYS A 122 15.79 -4.94 -22.15
C CYS A 122 16.28 -6.11 -21.31
N VAL A 123 16.06 -7.34 -21.77
CA VAL A 123 16.57 -8.56 -21.13
C VAL A 123 17.09 -9.48 -22.21
N GLY A 124 18.39 -9.81 -22.16
CA GLY A 124 19.01 -10.73 -23.09
C GLY A 124 20.41 -10.31 -23.55
N MET A 125 20.81 -10.84 -24.69
CA MET A 125 22.04 -10.44 -25.38
C MET A 125 21.90 -8.99 -25.86
N ASP A 126 23.00 -8.23 -25.84
CA ASP A 126 23.09 -6.83 -26.27
C ASP A 126 22.35 -5.79 -25.40
N CYS A 127 21.78 -6.19 -24.26
CA CYS A 127 21.11 -5.26 -23.33
C CYS A 127 22.07 -4.51 -22.40
N THR A 128 23.26 -5.06 -22.18
CA THR A 128 24.36 -4.47 -21.41
C THR A 128 25.67 -4.70 -22.17
N ASP A 129 26.78 -4.13 -21.67
CA ASP A 129 28.10 -4.32 -22.28
C ASP A 129 28.63 -5.77 -22.16
N ASN A 130 27.86 -6.69 -21.55
CA ASN A 130 28.18 -8.11 -21.36
C ASN A 130 27.25 -9.03 -22.19
N ASP A 131 27.68 -10.27 -22.42
CA ASP A 131 27.02 -11.23 -23.33
C ASP A 131 25.54 -11.52 -22.99
N TYR A 132 25.12 -11.46 -21.72
CA TYR A 132 23.71 -11.64 -21.33
C TYR A 132 23.36 -10.84 -20.07
N GLY A 133 22.50 -9.84 -20.20
CA GLY A 133 22.18 -8.92 -19.11
C GLY A 133 20.77 -8.35 -19.18
N PHE A 134 20.50 -7.38 -18.31
CA PHE A 134 19.26 -6.63 -18.32
C PHE A 134 19.50 -5.14 -18.06
N LEU A 135 18.62 -4.34 -18.64
CA LEU A 135 18.53 -2.90 -18.44
C LEU A 135 17.06 -2.53 -18.23
N ILE A 136 16.78 -1.83 -17.13
CA ILE A 136 15.44 -1.35 -16.79
C ILE A 136 15.54 0.16 -16.62
N GLU A 137 14.74 0.90 -17.36
CA GLU A 137 14.62 2.34 -17.20
C GLU A 137 13.26 2.69 -16.61
N ILE A 138 13.28 3.41 -15.49
CA ILE A 138 12.08 3.82 -14.76
C ILE A 138 12.08 5.32 -14.51
N LYS A 139 10.88 5.91 -14.49
CA LYS A 139 10.65 7.30 -14.11
C LYS A 139 9.83 7.37 -12.83
N PRO A 140 10.43 7.71 -11.68
CA PRO A 140 9.70 7.80 -10.43
C PRO A 140 8.70 8.95 -10.43
N TYR A 141 7.57 8.73 -9.76
CA TYR A 141 6.59 9.77 -9.47
C TYR A 141 6.16 9.66 -8.00
N LEU A 142 5.60 10.74 -7.49
CA LEU A 142 5.10 10.80 -6.12
C LEU A 142 3.66 11.29 -6.13
N LEU A 143 2.86 10.71 -5.25
CA LEU A 143 1.52 11.20 -4.94
C LEU A 143 1.65 12.35 -3.95
N LYS A 144 1.60 13.59 -4.46
CA LYS A 144 1.64 14.79 -3.62
C LYS A 144 0.23 15.28 -3.31
N LEU A 145 -0.01 15.61 -2.05
CA LEU A 145 -1.21 16.32 -1.60
C LEU A 145 -1.04 17.81 -1.93
N LYS A 146 -2.13 18.47 -2.32
CA LYS A 146 -2.10 19.88 -2.76
C LYS A 146 -2.30 20.83 -1.59
#